data_AF-A0A9E6ERT6-F1
#
_entry.id   AF-A0A9E6ERT6-F1
#
_cell.length_a   1.000
_cell.length_b   1.000
_cell.length_c   1.000
_cell.angle_alpha   90.00
_cell.angle_beta   90.00
_cell.angle_gamma   90.00
#
_symmetry.space_group_name_H-M   'P 1'
#
loop_
_entity.id
_entity.type
_entity.pdbx_description
1 polymer ?
#
loop_
_entity_poly.entity_id
_entity_poly.type
_entity_poly.pdbx_seq_one_letter_code
_entity_poly.pdbx_strand_id
1 'polypeptide(L)'
;MTGILSRVDRLFNALEHFWEHRSTERTAANVLIIAFIGAIILIEFRRQGWLPEELAAILPSSHYYAINVAFSMLLGLEVLGLVFGLANSVADSVGKQFEILSLILLRHSFKEFIYFHEPLMWEETSKPVLHILSNASGGLLIFLLLGLYYRLQKHRAITQNSIATAEFIACKKLVSLLLLVIFSGIGIVDGYFYLVNRTTFDFFAIFYTVLVFSDVLLVLVSLRYSSNYQIVFRNSGFAVATVVVRLALTAPPYFNVLLGVGAMVFAIGITFAYNRFEKTQAVKLSSSTSPETGCK
;
A
#
# COMPACT_ATOMS: atom_id res chain seq x y z
N MET A 1 31.39 -7.56 4.32
CA MET A 1 30.08 -6.91 4.08
C MET A 1 29.44 -7.30 2.75
N THR A 2 30.21 -7.54 1.68
CA THR A 2 29.72 -7.88 0.32
C THR A 2 29.09 -9.27 0.15
N GLY A 3 29.56 -10.29 0.89
CA GLY A 3 29.04 -11.66 0.78
C GLY A 3 27.66 -11.90 1.40
N ILE A 4 27.29 -11.14 2.43
CA ILE A 4 25.95 -11.20 3.07
C ILE A 4 24.95 -10.42 2.23
N LEU A 5 25.31 -9.21 1.77
CA LEU A 5 24.50 -8.41 0.86
C LEU A 5 24.10 -9.19 -0.41
N SER A 6 25.04 -9.91 -1.04
CA SER A 6 24.75 -10.67 -2.26
C SER A 6 23.91 -11.94 -2.05
N ARG A 7 23.87 -12.48 -0.83
CA ARG A 7 22.96 -13.58 -0.45
C ARG A 7 21.55 -13.03 -0.19
N VAL A 8 21.45 -11.92 0.53
CA VAL A 8 20.20 -11.19 0.76
C VAL A 8 19.57 -10.79 -0.58
N ASP A 9 20.38 -10.25 -1.49
CA ASP A 9 19.93 -9.82 -2.81
C ASP A 9 19.35 -10.98 -3.63
N ARG A 10 20.04 -12.13 -3.67
CA ARG A 10 19.54 -13.32 -4.38
C ARG A 10 18.26 -13.91 -3.77
N LEU A 11 18.17 -13.96 -2.45
CA LEU A 11 16.98 -14.46 -1.75
C LEU A 11 15.76 -13.57 -2.02
N PHE A 12 15.96 -12.25 -1.93
CA PHE A 12 14.92 -11.28 -2.21
C PHE A 12 14.45 -11.37 -3.67
N ASN A 13 15.37 -11.33 -4.63
CA ASN A 13 15.02 -11.39 -6.06
C ASN A 13 14.34 -12.71 -6.44
N ALA A 14 14.68 -13.83 -5.79
CA ALA A 14 14.04 -15.12 -6.03
C ALA A 14 12.59 -15.16 -5.50
N LEU A 15 12.35 -14.64 -4.29
CA LEU A 15 11.02 -14.52 -3.69
C LEU A 15 10.14 -13.54 -4.48
N GLU A 16 10.70 -12.40 -4.87
CA GLU A 16 10.03 -11.39 -5.68
C GLU A 16 9.64 -11.94 -7.06
N HIS A 17 10.57 -12.59 -7.76
CA HIS A 17 10.27 -13.18 -9.07
C HIS A 17 9.19 -14.27 -8.98
N PHE A 18 9.21 -15.09 -7.92
CA PHE A 18 8.15 -16.08 -7.69
C PHE A 18 6.79 -15.42 -7.47
N TRP A 19 6.75 -14.31 -6.73
CA TRP A 19 5.52 -13.58 -6.44
C TRP A 19 4.97 -12.82 -7.65
N GLU A 20 5.82 -12.15 -8.43
CA GLU A 20 5.44 -11.39 -9.62
C GLU A 20 5.10 -12.28 -10.83
N HIS A 21 5.28 -13.59 -10.73
CA HIS A 21 4.97 -14.49 -11.82
C HIS A 21 3.46 -14.55 -12.09
N ARG A 22 3.06 -14.37 -13.36
CA ARG A 22 1.65 -14.34 -13.81
C ARG A 22 0.85 -15.60 -13.41
N SER A 23 1.52 -16.72 -13.18
CA SER A 23 0.91 -17.96 -12.68
C SER A 23 0.50 -17.86 -11.20
N THR A 24 1.30 -17.20 -10.38
CA THR A 24 1.06 -16.99 -8.95
C THR A 24 -0.16 -16.08 -8.74
N GLU A 25 -0.28 -15.01 -9.55
CA GLU A 25 -1.45 -14.11 -9.54
C GLU A 25 -2.75 -14.86 -9.86
N ARG A 26 -2.74 -15.69 -10.91
CA ARG A 26 -3.90 -16.53 -11.29
C ARG A 26 -4.24 -17.57 -10.22
N THR A 27 -3.22 -18.19 -9.63
CA THR A 27 -3.42 -19.17 -8.56
C THR A 27 -4.02 -18.51 -7.33
N ALA A 28 -3.51 -17.34 -6.94
CA ALA A 28 -4.05 -16.55 -5.83
C ALA A 28 -5.52 -16.15 -6.06
N ALA A 29 -5.86 -15.70 -7.27
CA ALA A 29 -7.24 -15.40 -7.64
C ALA A 29 -8.16 -16.63 -7.57
N ASN A 30 -7.69 -17.79 -8.06
CA ASN A 30 -8.46 -19.04 -7.97
C ASN A 30 -8.67 -19.49 -6.51
N VAL A 31 -7.64 -19.38 -5.67
CA VAL A 31 -7.73 -19.69 -4.23
C VAL A 31 -8.77 -18.80 -3.55
N LEU A 32 -8.79 -17.51 -3.86
CA LEU A 32 -9.79 -16.55 -3.37
C LEU A 32 -11.21 -16.94 -3.76
N ILE A 33 -11.43 -17.31 -5.03
CA ILE A 33 -12.74 -17.74 -5.53
C ILE A 33 -13.20 -19.02 -4.82
N ILE A 34 -12.31 -20.02 -4.71
CA ILE A 34 -12.60 -21.28 -4.02
C ILE A 34 -12.93 -21.03 -2.55
N ALA A 35 -12.17 -20.18 -1.86
CA ALA A 35 -12.41 -19.83 -0.48
C ALA A 35 -13.76 -19.11 -0.29
N PHE A 36 -14.11 -18.18 -1.19
CA PHE A 36 -15.39 -17.48 -1.16
C PHE A 36 -16.58 -18.43 -1.36
N ILE A 37 -16.54 -19.26 -2.41
CA ILE A 37 -17.60 -20.23 -2.70
C ILE A 37 -17.70 -21.25 -1.57
N GLY A 38 -16.55 -21.75 -1.08
CA GLY A 38 -16.49 -22.66 0.05
C GLY A 38 -17.13 -22.06 1.30
N ALA A 39 -16.84 -20.80 1.64
CA ALA A 39 -17.43 -20.10 2.77
C ALA A 39 -18.96 -19.98 2.65
N ILE A 40 -19.50 -19.66 1.46
CA ILE A 40 -20.95 -19.62 1.24
C ILE A 40 -21.57 -20.99 1.47
N ILE A 41 -21.01 -22.06 0.89
CA ILE A 41 -21.52 -23.42 1.03
C ILE A 41 -21.50 -23.87 2.50
N LEU A 42 -20.43 -23.58 3.21
CA LEU A 42 -20.25 -23.88 4.62
C LEU A 42 -21.30 -23.17 5.51
N ILE A 43 -21.55 -21.88 5.27
CA ILE A 43 -22.57 -21.10 5.98
C ILE A 43 -23.97 -21.65 5.68
N GLU A 44 -24.23 -22.05 4.42
CA GLU A 44 -25.50 -22.65 4.03
C GLU A 44 -25.74 -23.99 4.73
N PHE A 45 -24.74 -24.87 4.76
CA PHE A 45 -24.84 -26.15 5.48
C PHE A 45 -25.05 -25.96 6.98
N ARG A 46 -24.46 -24.92 7.59
CA ARG A 46 -24.75 -24.57 8.98
C ARG A 46 -26.22 -24.19 9.14
N ARG A 47 -26.76 -23.35 8.25
CA ARG A 47 -28.17 -22.91 8.33
C ARG A 47 -29.14 -24.08 8.16
N GLN A 48 -28.78 -25.07 7.34
CA GLN A 48 -29.57 -26.29 7.14
C GLN A 48 -29.40 -27.34 8.26
N GLY A 49 -28.53 -27.09 9.24
CA GLY A 49 -28.30 -27.99 10.38
C GLY A 49 -27.47 -29.23 10.04
N TRP A 50 -26.73 -29.22 8.92
CA TRP A 50 -25.94 -30.36 8.46
C TRP A 50 -24.53 -30.43 9.05
N LEU A 51 -24.11 -29.40 9.80
CA LEU A 51 -22.78 -29.34 10.41
C LEU A 51 -22.76 -29.94 11.84
N PRO A 52 -21.69 -30.65 12.23
CA PRO A 52 -21.43 -31.01 13.62
C PRO A 52 -21.39 -29.77 14.53
N GLU A 53 -21.84 -29.91 15.78
CA GLU A 53 -21.92 -28.78 16.74
C GLU A 53 -20.59 -28.04 16.92
N GLU A 54 -19.46 -28.75 16.91
CA GLU A 54 -18.11 -28.16 17.03
C GLU A 54 -17.77 -27.22 15.86
N LEU A 55 -18.16 -27.58 14.63
CA LEU A 55 -17.93 -26.76 13.43
C LEU A 55 -18.98 -25.64 13.31
N ALA A 56 -20.22 -25.92 13.72
CA ALA A 56 -21.30 -24.94 13.74
C ALA A 56 -21.08 -23.82 14.77
N ALA A 57 -20.31 -24.05 15.84
CA ALA A 57 -19.95 -23.04 16.83
C ALA A 57 -18.97 -21.99 16.29
N ILE A 58 -18.16 -22.34 15.29
CA ILE A 58 -17.07 -21.49 14.75
C ILE A 58 -17.56 -20.68 13.53
N LEU A 59 -18.52 -21.20 12.77
CA LEU A 59 -19.04 -20.52 11.58
C LEU A 59 -20.07 -19.44 11.94
N PRO A 60 -20.06 -18.27 11.30
CA PRO A 60 -21.14 -17.30 11.39
C PRO A 60 -22.41 -17.71 10.61
N SER A 61 -23.52 -17.01 10.83
CA SER A 61 -24.85 -17.37 10.29
C SER A 61 -25.25 -16.56 9.05
N SER A 62 -24.62 -15.40 8.82
CA SER A 62 -24.92 -14.50 7.70
C SER A 62 -24.06 -14.79 6.49
N HIS A 63 -24.63 -14.80 5.28
CA HIS A 63 -23.86 -14.99 4.05
C HIS A 63 -22.88 -13.84 3.81
N TYR A 64 -23.19 -12.64 4.31
CA TYR A 64 -22.28 -11.51 4.25
C TYR A 64 -20.94 -11.78 4.95
N TYR A 65 -20.85 -12.80 5.81
CA TYR A 65 -19.56 -13.21 6.37
C TYR A 65 -18.63 -13.88 5.35
N ALA A 66 -19.16 -14.54 4.30
CA ALA A 66 -18.31 -15.08 3.23
C ALA A 66 -17.52 -13.96 2.52
N ILE A 67 -18.12 -12.78 2.41
CA ILE A 67 -17.46 -11.55 1.92
C ILE A 67 -16.28 -11.21 2.82
N ASN A 68 -16.43 -11.26 4.15
CA ASN A 68 -15.32 -11.04 5.09
C ASN A 68 -14.13 -11.98 4.84
N VAL A 69 -14.41 -13.27 4.66
CA VAL A 69 -13.36 -14.29 4.44
C VAL A 69 -12.59 -13.97 3.17
N ALA A 70 -13.30 -13.72 2.06
CA ALA A 70 -12.67 -13.39 0.79
C ALA A 70 -11.85 -12.09 0.87
N PHE A 71 -12.40 -11.02 1.45
CA PHE A 71 -11.68 -9.75 1.58
C PHE A 71 -10.50 -9.82 2.55
N SER A 72 -10.61 -10.60 3.63
CA SER A 72 -9.49 -10.79 4.57
C SER A 72 -8.34 -11.57 3.91
N MET A 73 -8.65 -12.61 3.12
CA MET A 73 -7.65 -13.31 2.32
C MET A 73 -7.03 -12.40 1.25
N LEU A 74 -7.84 -11.61 0.55
CA LEU A 74 -7.39 -10.66 -0.46
C LEU A 74 -6.45 -9.63 0.15
N LEU A 75 -6.82 -9.07 1.31
CA LEU A 75 -6.02 -8.12 2.05
C LEU A 75 -4.66 -8.72 2.46
N GLY A 76 -4.65 -9.98 2.89
CA GLY A 76 -3.40 -10.71 3.19
C GLY A 76 -2.47 -10.80 1.97
N LEU A 77 -3.01 -11.12 0.80
CA LEU A 77 -2.24 -11.16 -0.45
C LEU A 77 -1.73 -9.76 -0.85
N GLU A 78 -2.54 -8.72 -0.70
CA GLU A 78 -2.13 -7.34 -0.95
C GLU A 78 -1.01 -6.89 -0.01
N VAL A 79 -1.13 -7.23 1.26
CA VAL A 79 -0.13 -6.97 2.31
C VAL A 79 1.21 -7.60 1.94
N LEU A 80 1.23 -8.86 1.50
CA LEU A 80 2.46 -9.50 1.03
C LEU A 80 3.05 -8.76 -0.19
N GLY A 81 2.20 -8.36 -1.14
CA GLY A 81 2.62 -7.54 -2.28
C GLY A 81 3.22 -6.19 -1.88
N LEU A 82 2.70 -5.55 -0.83
CA LEU A 82 3.23 -4.29 -0.29
C LEU A 82 4.64 -4.45 0.31
N VAL A 83 4.95 -5.60 0.92
CA VAL A 83 6.30 -5.89 1.48
C VAL A 83 7.33 -6.02 0.37
N PHE A 84 7.00 -6.70 -0.72
CA PHE A 84 7.87 -6.80 -1.90
C PHE A 84 8.00 -5.44 -2.61
N GLY A 85 6.89 -4.72 -2.77
CA GLY A 85 6.87 -3.39 -3.37
C GLY A 85 7.70 -2.34 -2.63
N LEU A 86 7.93 -2.52 -1.32
CA LEU A 86 8.77 -1.63 -0.51
C LEU A 86 10.25 -1.62 -0.90
N ALA A 87 10.76 -2.69 -1.47
CA ALA A 87 12.16 -2.75 -1.91
C ALA A 87 12.39 -1.94 -3.21
N ASN A 88 11.35 -1.70 -3.99
CA ASN A 88 11.45 -1.04 -5.30
C ASN A 88 11.22 0.49 -5.19
N SER A 89 12.22 1.24 -5.69
CA SER A 89 12.35 2.70 -5.89
C SER A 89 11.22 3.64 -5.39
N VAL A 90 11.54 4.52 -4.43
CA VAL A 90 10.60 5.44 -3.74
C VAL A 90 10.05 6.58 -4.63
N ALA A 91 10.76 7.01 -5.69
CA ALA A 91 10.39 8.22 -6.43
C ALA A 91 9.41 7.98 -7.60
N ASP A 92 9.48 6.82 -8.26
CA ASP A 92 8.43 6.36 -9.21
C ASP A 92 7.30 5.59 -8.49
N SER A 93 7.52 5.18 -7.24
CA SER A 93 6.58 4.41 -6.42
C SER A 93 5.44 5.25 -5.81
N VAL A 94 5.60 6.55 -5.58
CA VAL A 94 4.55 7.34 -4.91
C VAL A 94 3.23 7.36 -5.70
N GLY A 95 3.27 7.57 -7.02
CA GLY A 95 2.08 7.46 -7.86
C GLY A 95 1.44 6.07 -7.78
N LYS A 96 2.28 5.02 -7.78
CA LYS A 96 1.85 3.64 -7.63
C LYS A 96 1.22 3.34 -6.27
N GLN A 97 1.70 3.97 -5.20
CA GLN A 97 1.10 3.86 -3.87
C GLN A 97 -0.28 4.50 -3.82
N PHE A 98 -0.50 5.61 -4.53
CA PHE A 98 -1.83 6.21 -4.66
C PHE A 98 -2.78 5.34 -5.51
N GLU A 99 -2.28 4.66 -6.55
CA GLU A 99 -3.07 3.63 -7.25
C GLU A 99 -3.53 2.55 -6.29
N ILE A 100 -2.59 1.97 -5.53
CA ILE A 100 -2.87 0.92 -4.55
C ILE A 100 -3.85 1.42 -3.49
N LEU A 101 -3.63 2.61 -2.92
CA LEU A 101 -4.52 3.21 -1.94
C LEU A 101 -5.94 3.40 -2.49
N SER A 102 -6.09 3.89 -3.72
CA SER A 102 -7.40 4.10 -4.36
C SER A 102 -8.17 2.78 -4.52
N LEU A 103 -7.47 1.71 -4.91
CA LEU A 103 -8.05 0.37 -5.05
C LEU A 103 -8.40 -0.24 -3.69
N ILE A 104 -7.55 -0.05 -2.67
CA ILE A 104 -7.82 -0.54 -1.31
C ILE A 104 -9.05 0.17 -0.71
N LEU A 105 -9.21 1.49 -0.90
CA LEU A 105 -10.40 2.20 -0.42
C LEU A 105 -11.68 1.68 -1.09
N LEU A 106 -11.64 1.44 -2.41
CA LEU A 106 -12.77 0.78 -3.10
C LEU A 106 -13.07 -0.59 -2.49
N ARG A 107 -12.03 -1.37 -2.17
CA ARG A 107 -12.18 -2.69 -1.52
C ARG A 107 -12.75 -2.61 -0.10
N HIS A 108 -12.29 -1.66 0.71
CA HIS A 108 -12.82 -1.43 2.07
C HIS A 108 -14.31 -1.11 2.05
N SER A 109 -14.82 -0.50 0.99
CA SER A 109 -16.26 -0.29 0.80
C SER A 109 -17.03 -1.62 0.82
N PHE A 110 -16.46 -2.71 0.30
CA PHE A 110 -17.13 -4.01 0.35
C PHE A 110 -17.05 -4.70 1.73
N LYS A 111 -16.09 -4.33 2.59
CA LYS A 111 -15.96 -4.90 3.93
C LYS A 111 -17.12 -4.48 4.84
N GLU A 112 -17.70 -3.30 4.61
CA GLU A 112 -18.82 -2.81 5.41
C GLU A 112 -20.11 -3.64 5.24
N PHE A 113 -20.22 -4.47 4.19
CA PHE A 113 -21.36 -5.39 4.01
C PHE A 113 -21.47 -6.43 5.14
N ILE A 114 -20.39 -6.71 5.87
CA ILE A 114 -20.41 -7.68 6.98
C ILE A 114 -21.34 -7.23 8.10
N TYR A 115 -21.52 -5.92 8.26
CA TYR A 115 -22.41 -5.34 9.27
C TYR A 115 -23.88 -5.34 8.85
N PHE A 116 -24.21 -5.89 7.67
CA PHE A 116 -25.57 -5.97 7.18
C PHE A 116 -26.24 -7.21 7.76
N HIS A 117 -27.48 -7.04 8.22
CA HIS A 117 -28.34 -8.13 8.67
C HIS A 117 -29.24 -8.64 7.52
N GLU A 118 -29.65 -9.90 7.62
CA GLU A 118 -30.64 -10.52 6.74
C GLU A 118 -31.93 -10.74 7.57
N PRO A 119 -33.07 -10.08 7.30
CA PRO A 119 -33.37 -9.06 6.28
C PRO A 119 -32.82 -7.65 6.60
N LEU A 120 -32.68 -6.81 5.58
CA LEU A 120 -32.10 -5.46 5.69
C LEU A 120 -32.99 -4.51 6.52
N MET A 121 -32.48 -4.10 7.69
CA MET A 121 -33.10 -3.09 8.54
C MET A 121 -32.40 -1.74 8.32
N TRP A 122 -33.10 -0.77 7.74
CA TRP A 122 -32.52 0.51 7.30
C TRP A 122 -31.95 1.37 8.44
N GLU A 123 -32.59 1.35 9.61
CA GLU A 123 -32.11 2.09 10.80
C GLU A 123 -30.71 1.66 11.24
N GLU A 124 -30.43 0.36 11.20
CA GLU A 124 -29.13 -0.22 11.58
C GLU A 124 -28.08 -0.12 10.47
N THR A 125 -28.53 -0.12 9.21
CA THR A 125 -27.66 -0.17 8.01
C THR A 125 -27.16 1.21 7.58
N SER A 126 -27.75 2.30 8.11
CA SER A 126 -27.42 3.69 7.76
C SER A 126 -25.92 4.05 7.93
N LYS A 127 -25.30 3.64 9.05
CA LYS A 127 -23.88 3.92 9.34
C LYS A 127 -22.91 3.17 8.41
N PRO A 128 -23.01 1.83 8.26
CA PRO A 128 -22.22 1.09 7.27
C PRO A 128 -22.33 1.68 5.86
N VAL A 129 -23.55 2.07 5.41
CA VAL A 129 -23.74 2.67 4.08
C VAL A 129 -22.96 3.98 3.92
N LEU A 130 -22.87 4.82 4.96
CA LEU A 130 -22.06 6.04 4.91
C LEU A 130 -20.57 5.74 4.82
N HIS A 131 -20.08 4.68 5.49
CA HIS A 131 -18.69 4.23 5.33
C HIS A 131 -18.41 3.73 3.92
N ILE A 132 -19.33 2.96 3.32
CA ILE A 132 -19.26 2.51 1.92
C ILE A 132 -19.12 3.72 0.99
N LEU A 133 -20.03 4.70 1.13
CA LEU A 133 -20.02 5.90 0.30
C LEU A 133 -18.75 6.71 0.50
N SER A 134 -18.28 6.88 1.73
CA SER A 134 -17.04 7.60 2.02
C SER A 134 -15.83 6.93 1.37
N ASN A 135 -15.66 5.62 1.57
CA ASN A 135 -14.55 4.86 1.01
C ASN A 135 -14.58 4.83 -0.53
N ALA A 136 -15.76 4.62 -1.12
CA ALA A 136 -15.90 4.55 -2.58
C ALA A 136 -15.66 5.92 -3.24
N SER A 137 -16.25 6.99 -2.68
CA SER A 137 -16.03 8.36 -3.17
C SER A 137 -14.58 8.81 -2.97
N GLY A 138 -13.96 8.45 -1.83
CA GLY A 138 -12.55 8.71 -1.55
C GLY A 138 -11.61 8.03 -2.54
N GLY A 139 -11.82 6.74 -2.82
CA GLY A 139 -11.06 5.99 -3.82
C GLY A 139 -11.17 6.62 -5.22
N LEU A 140 -12.39 6.97 -5.63
CA LEU A 140 -12.64 7.67 -6.90
C LEU A 140 -11.94 9.04 -6.96
N LEU A 141 -12.01 9.83 -5.88
CA LEU A 141 -11.39 11.14 -5.82
C LEU A 141 -9.86 11.05 -5.93
N ILE A 142 -9.24 10.12 -5.20
CA ILE A 142 -7.79 9.86 -5.30
C ILE A 142 -7.42 9.45 -6.73
N PHE A 143 -8.21 8.57 -7.36
CA PHE A 143 -7.99 8.17 -8.74
C PHE A 143 -8.03 9.35 -9.74
N LEU A 144 -9.00 10.26 -9.58
CA LEU A 144 -9.07 11.47 -10.40
C LEU A 144 -7.88 12.40 -10.17
N LEU A 145 -7.50 12.64 -8.91
CA LEU A 145 -6.33 13.44 -8.55
C LEU A 145 -5.02 12.82 -9.04
N LEU A 146 -4.93 11.49 -9.07
CA LEU A 146 -3.80 10.77 -9.63
C LEU A 146 -3.63 11.04 -11.13
N GLY A 147 -4.74 11.10 -11.88
CA GLY A 147 -4.72 11.53 -13.29
C GLY A 147 -4.11 12.93 -13.46
N LEU A 148 -4.43 13.86 -12.56
CA LEU A 148 -3.82 15.20 -12.54
C LEU A 148 -2.32 15.13 -12.17
N TYR A 149 -1.96 14.33 -11.18
CA TYR A 149 -0.57 14.15 -10.76
C TYR A 149 0.31 13.63 -11.89
N TYR A 150 -0.11 12.59 -12.61
CA TYR A 150 0.64 12.06 -13.74
C TYR A 150 0.74 13.06 -14.90
N ARG A 151 -0.28 13.89 -15.11
CA ARG A 151 -0.21 14.98 -16.10
C ARG A 151 0.82 16.06 -15.72
N LEU A 152 1.00 16.32 -14.43
CA LEU A 152 1.97 17.29 -13.92
C LEU A 152 3.40 16.72 -13.83
N GLN A 153 3.54 15.42 -13.60
CA GLN A 153 4.82 14.74 -13.52
C GLN A 153 5.40 14.53 -14.92
N LYS A 154 6.20 15.49 -15.41
CA LYS A 154 7.01 15.29 -16.62
C LYS A 154 8.01 14.16 -16.33
N HIS A 155 7.85 13.03 -17.02
CA HIS A 155 8.74 11.87 -16.91
C HIS A 155 10.19 12.28 -17.20
N ARG A 156 10.97 12.47 -16.14
CA ARG A 156 12.42 12.56 -16.25
C ARG A 156 13.02 11.80 -15.08
N ALA A 157 13.72 10.72 -15.39
CA ALA A 157 14.49 9.94 -14.43
C ALA A 157 15.54 10.86 -13.81
N ILE A 158 15.32 11.25 -12.56
CA ILE A 158 16.27 12.08 -11.81
C ILE A 158 16.98 11.12 -10.88
N THR A 159 18.13 10.60 -11.30
CA THR A 159 19.38 10.50 -10.52
C THR A 159 20.54 10.10 -11.45
N GLN A 160 21.61 10.91 -11.46
CA GLN A 160 22.82 10.75 -12.30
C GLN A 160 24.02 10.12 -11.57
N ASN A 161 23.85 9.33 -10.51
CA ASN A 161 24.99 8.68 -9.82
C ASN A 161 24.70 7.22 -9.47
N SER A 162 25.39 6.29 -10.14
CA SER A 162 25.13 4.84 -10.05
C SER A 162 25.62 4.19 -8.75
N ILE A 163 26.61 4.77 -8.05
CA ILE A 163 27.29 4.13 -6.92
C ILE A 163 26.53 4.33 -5.59
N ALA A 164 26.14 5.56 -5.25
CA ALA A 164 25.30 5.84 -4.06
C ALA A 164 23.91 5.18 -4.14
N THR A 165 23.44 4.94 -5.36
CA THR A 165 22.18 4.25 -5.63
C THR A 165 22.26 2.77 -5.22
N ALA A 166 23.41 2.11 -5.41
CA ALA A 166 23.57 0.68 -5.07
C ALA A 166 23.56 0.41 -3.56
N GLU A 167 24.21 1.25 -2.75
CA GLU A 167 24.18 1.13 -1.28
C GLU A 167 22.79 1.41 -0.70
N PHE A 168 22.07 2.39 -1.27
CA PHE A 168 20.69 2.67 -0.89
C PHE A 168 19.74 1.54 -1.28
N ILE A 169 19.90 0.96 -2.48
CA ILE A 169 19.15 -0.24 -2.91
C ILE A 169 19.43 -1.41 -1.96
N ALA A 170 20.68 -1.61 -1.56
CA ALA A 170 21.03 -2.69 -0.64
C ALA A 170 20.42 -2.50 0.75
N CYS A 171 20.40 -1.27 1.28
CA CYS A 171 19.69 -0.97 2.54
C CYS A 171 18.19 -1.25 2.43
N LYS A 172 17.55 -0.90 1.31
CA LYS A 172 16.14 -1.21 1.07
C LYS A 172 15.86 -2.71 1.08
N LYS A 173 16.70 -3.49 0.39
CA LYS A 173 16.57 -4.95 0.34
C LYS A 173 16.76 -5.58 1.73
N LEU A 174 17.70 -5.05 2.53
CA LEU A 174 17.90 -5.51 3.91
C LEU A 174 16.68 -5.19 4.80
N VAL A 175 16.15 -3.97 4.71
CA VAL A 175 14.95 -3.58 5.47
C VAL A 175 13.75 -4.43 5.07
N SER A 176 13.50 -4.63 3.78
CA SER A 176 12.39 -5.48 3.30
C SER A 176 12.55 -6.94 3.75
N LEU A 177 13.76 -7.51 3.70
CA LEU A 177 14.01 -8.87 4.19
C LEU A 177 13.78 -9.00 5.71
N LEU A 178 14.25 -8.03 6.49
CA LEU A 178 14.04 -7.99 7.94
C LEU A 178 12.54 -7.88 8.25
N LEU A 179 11.82 -7.07 7.49
CA LEU A 179 10.38 -6.93 7.57
C LEU A 179 9.66 -8.26 7.31
N LEU A 180 10.06 -8.97 6.25
CA LEU A 180 9.52 -10.28 5.88
C LEU A 180 9.73 -11.30 7.00
N VAL A 181 10.92 -11.34 7.62
CA VAL A 181 11.22 -12.23 8.75
C VAL A 181 10.35 -11.90 9.96
N ILE A 182 10.23 -10.62 10.33
CA ILE A 182 9.37 -10.18 11.43
C ILE A 182 7.91 -10.57 11.17
N PHE A 183 7.41 -10.36 9.95
CA PHE A 183 6.04 -10.68 9.59
C PHE A 183 5.75 -12.18 9.54
N SER A 184 6.66 -12.99 9.00
CA SER A 184 6.53 -14.44 9.10
C SER A 184 6.49 -14.89 10.56
N GLY A 185 7.33 -14.31 11.43
CA GLY A 185 7.31 -14.59 12.87
C GLY A 185 5.98 -14.25 13.53
N ILE A 186 5.47 -13.02 13.33
CA ILE A 186 4.18 -12.58 13.89
C ILE A 186 3.04 -13.46 13.35
N GLY A 187 3.03 -13.76 12.05
CA GLY A 187 1.99 -14.59 11.43
C GLY A 187 1.98 -16.04 11.93
N ILE A 188 3.15 -16.64 12.17
CA ILE A 188 3.26 -17.99 12.76
C ILE A 188 2.74 -18.00 14.20
N VAL A 189 3.12 -17.00 15.01
CA VAL A 189 2.66 -16.89 16.41
C VAL A 189 1.15 -16.68 16.48
N ASP A 190 0.63 -15.78 15.66
CA ASP A 190 -0.81 -15.49 15.61
C ASP A 190 -1.62 -16.69 15.10
N GLY A 191 -1.13 -17.37 14.06
CA GLY A 191 -1.72 -18.62 13.58
C GLY A 191 -1.68 -19.74 14.63
N TYR A 192 -0.61 -19.84 15.41
CA TYR A 192 -0.54 -20.78 16.52
C TYR A 192 -1.55 -20.43 17.64
N PHE A 193 -1.71 -19.16 17.99
CA PHE A 193 -2.71 -18.73 18.97
C PHE A 193 -4.14 -18.97 18.50
N TYR A 194 -4.42 -18.78 17.20
CA TYR A 194 -5.69 -19.13 16.60
C TYR A 194 -6.00 -20.62 16.75
N LEU A 195 -5.01 -21.51 16.50
CA LEU A 195 -5.18 -22.96 16.65
C LEU A 195 -5.40 -23.43 18.09
N VAL A 196 -4.85 -22.70 19.07
CA VAL A 196 -4.94 -23.02 20.50
C VAL A 196 -6.10 -22.27 21.18
N ASN A 197 -7.00 -21.64 20.41
CA ASN A 197 -8.14 -20.85 20.91
C ASN A 197 -7.73 -19.77 21.93
N ARG A 198 -6.52 -19.19 21.80
CA ARG A 198 -6.10 -18.02 22.57
C ARG A 198 -6.50 -16.74 21.85
N THR A 199 -6.57 -15.64 22.58
CA THR A 199 -6.80 -14.31 22.01
C THR A 199 -5.71 -14.01 20.99
N THR A 200 -6.10 -13.93 19.72
CA THR A 200 -5.23 -13.54 18.62
C THR A 200 -4.97 -12.03 18.64
N PHE A 201 -3.89 -11.61 18.01
CA PHE A 201 -3.60 -10.21 17.83
C PHE A 201 -4.32 -9.67 16.60
N ASP A 202 -4.50 -8.34 16.52
CA ASP A 202 -4.83 -7.71 15.25
C ASP A 202 -3.57 -7.70 14.37
N PHE A 203 -3.31 -8.83 13.72
CA PHE A 203 -2.16 -9.05 12.86
C PHE A 203 -1.99 -7.92 11.85
N PHE A 204 -3.09 -7.45 11.24
CA PHE A 204 -3.06 -6.40 10.24
C PHE A 204 -2.70 -5.04 10.84
N ALA A 205 -3.25 -4.68 12.00
CA ALA A 205 -2.89 -3.43 12.67
C ALA A 205 -1.40 -3.35 13.04
N ILE A 206 -0.85 -4.44 13.59
CA ILE A 206 0.58 -4.55 13.91
C ILE A 206 1.41 -4.48 12.62
N PHE A 207 1.00 -5.21 11.59
CA PHE A 207 1.65 -5.24 10.29
C PHE A 207 1.80 -3.83 9.70
N TYR A 208 0.71 -3.08 9.60
CA TYR A 208 0.74 -1.75 9.01
C TYR A 208 1.54 -0.76 9.85
N THR A 209 1.49 -0.88 11.18
CA THR A 209 2.29 -0.04 12.08
C THR A 209 3.78 -0.25 11.82
N VAL A 210 4.24 -1.50 11.79
CA VAL A 210 5.64 -1.85 11.49
C VAL A 210 6.04 -1.33 10.10
N LEU A 211 5.11 -1.36 9.15
CA LEU A 211 5.32 -0.84 7.81
C LEU A 211 5.51 0.68 7.80
N VAL A 212 4.68 1.45 8.52
CA VAL A 212 4.84 2.91 8.69
C VAL A 212 6.24 3.24 9.23
N PHE A 213 6.69 2.56 10.29
CA PHE A 213 8.02 2.80 10.88
C PHE A 213 9.16 2.46 9.92
N SER A 214 9.00 1.41 9.12
CA SER A 214 10.02 1.00 8.13
C SER A 214 10.12 2.01 7.00
N ASP A 215 8.98 2.55 6.56
CA ASP A 215 8.95 3.62 5.56
C ASP A 215 9.71 4.84 6.09
N VAL A 216 9.40 5.29 7.32
CA VAL A 216 10.12 6.39 7.99
C VAL A 216 11.64 6.12 8.08
N LEU A 217 12.04 4.91 8.44
CA LEU A 217 13.46 4.53 8.47
C LEU A 217 14.11 4.67 7.09
N LEU A 218 13.44 4.22 6.02
CA LEU A 218 13.93 4.35 4.65
C LEU A 218 14.06 5.83 4.22
N VAL A 219 13.13 6.69 4.66
CA VAL A 219 13.24 8.15 4.45
C VAL A 219 14.52 8.70 5.10
N LEU A 220 14.74 8.39 6.38
CA LEU A 220 15.90 8.87 7.12
C LEU A 220 17.22 8.38 6.50
N VAL A 221 17.27 7.13 6.04
CA VAL A 221 18.43 6.60 5.32
C VAL A 221 18.66 7.34 4.01
N SER A 222 17.60 7.71 3.27
CA SER A 222 17.73 8.41 1.99
C SER A 222 18.35 9.81 2.10
N LEU A 223 18.15 10.50 3.23
CA LEU A 223 18.71 11.83 3.50
C LEU A 223 20.25 11.83 3.54
N ARG A 224 20.87 10.68 3.83
CA ARG A 224 22.32 10.53 3.87
C ARG A 224 22.99 10.64 2.49
N TYR A 225 22.24 10.46 1.40
CA TYR A 225 22.79 10.21 0.06
C TYR A 225 22.50 11.31 -0.97
N SER A 226 21.91 12.46 -0.60
CA SER A 226 21.55 13.52 -1.55
C SER A 226 22.03 14.90 -1.09
N SER A 227 22.76 15.61 -1.96
CA SER A 227 23.49 16.87 -1.63
C SER A 227 22.86 18.15 -2.20
N ASN A 228 21.81 18.03 -3.02
CA ASN A 228 21.14 19.18 -3.63
C ASN A 228 19.79 19.46 -2.95
N TYR A 229 19.63 20.65 -2.36
CA TYR A 229 18.46 21.03 -1.57
C TYR A 229 17.12 20.80 -2.30
N GLN A 230 17.00 21.17 -3.58
CA GLN A 230 15.74 21.02 -4.32
C GLN A 230 15.34 19.54 -4.50
N ILE A 231 16.32 18.67 -4.74
CA ILE A 231 16.11 17.23 -4.88
C ILE A 231 15.82 16.61 -3.51
N VAL A 232 16.54 17.03 -2.47
CA VAL A 232 16.32 16.61 -1.07
C VAL A 232 14.91 16.98 -0.63
N PHE A 233 14.45 18.21 -0.86
CA PHE A 233 13.12 18.66 -0.46
C PHE A 233 12.01 17.87 -1.16
N ARG A 234 12.12 17.66 -2.47
CA ARG A 234 11.14 16.85 -3.22
C ARG A 234 11.10 15.41 -2.71
N ASN A 235 12.27 14.76 -2.59
CA ASN A 235 12.35 13.37 -2.15
C ASN A 235 11.85 13.21 -0.71
N SER A 236 12.14 14.16 0.17
CA SER A 236 11.62 14.19 1.55
C SER A 236 10.11 14.41 1.60
N GLY A 237 9.57 15.29 0.74
CA GLY A 237 8.13 15.50 0.62
C GLY A 237 7.39 14.23 0.16
N PHE A 238 7.91 13.54 -0.85
CA PHE A 238 7.35 12.27 -1.31
C PHE A 238 7.43 11.16 -0.26
N ALA A 239 8.53 11.12 0.47
CA ALA A 239 8.69 10.27 1.65
C ALA A 239 7.60 10.51 2.72
N VAL A 240 7.31 11.77 3.05
CA VAL A 240 6.21 12.12 3.96
C VAL A 240 4.87 11.70 3.38
N ALA A 241 4.61 11.92 2.09
CA ALA A 241 3.37 11.49 1.43
C ALA A 241 3.15 9.97 1.55
N THR A 242 4.21 9.17 1.34
CA THR A 242 4.17 7.71 1.54
C THR A 242 3.81 7.34 2.97
N VAL A 243 4.40 7.97 3.99
CA VAL A 243 4.07 7.72 5.40
C VAL A 243 2.59 8.03 5.67
N VAL A 244 2.06 9.15 5.16
CA VAL A 244 0.64 9.51 5.32
C VAL A 244 -0.28 8.52 4.60
N VAL A 245 0.11 8.00 3.43
CA VAL A 245 -0.61 6.91 2.75
C VAL A 245 -0.68 5.67 3.63
N ARG A 246 0.41 5.30 4.33
CA ARG A 246 0.39 4.16 5.25
C ARG A 246 -0.51 4.40 6.46
N LEU A 247 -0.48 5.60 7.03
CA LEU A 247 -1.41 5.98 8.10
C LEU A 247 -2.87 5.93 7.63
N ALA A 248 -3.15 6.34 6.40
CA ALA A 248 -4.48 6.25 5.80
C ALA A 248 -5.00 4.81 5.73
N LEU A 249 -4.13 3.81 5.48
CA LEU A 249 -4.53 2.39 5.45
C LEU A 249 -4.93 1.84 6.83
N THR A 250 -4.42 2.44 7.91
CA THR A 250 -4.74 2.04 9.30
C THR A 250 -5.84 2.86 9.95
N ALA A 251 -6.18 4.00 9.36
CA ALA A 251 -7.09 4.93 9.98
C ALA A 251 -8.55 4.42 9.93
N PRO A 252 -9.39 4.80 10.91
CA PRO A 252 -10.82 4.53 10.84
C PRO A 252 -11.47 5.13 9.59
N PRO A 253 -12.69 4.68 9.24
CA PRO A 253 -13.49 5.27 8.16
C PRO A 253 -13.60 6.80 8.29
N TYR A 254 -13.73 7.48 7.16
CA TYR A 254 -13.63 8.95 7.00
C TYR A 254 -12.22 9.51 7.13
N PHE A 255 -11.47 9.15 8.18
CA PHE A 255 -10.10 9.62 8.39
C PHE A 255 -9.13 9.01 7.39
N ASN A 256 -9.31 7.75 7.04
CA ASN A 256 -8.56 7.09 5.97
C ASN A 256 -8.66 7.85 4.63
N VAL A 257 -9.86 8.26 4.25
CA VAL A 257 -10.12 9.02 3.02
C VAL A 257 -9.51 10.41 3.11
N LEU A 258 -9.69 11.11 4.23
CA LEU A 258 -9.14 12.44 4.44
C LEU A 258 -7.61 12.45 4.36
N LEU A 259 -6.95 11.50 5.03
CA LEU A 259 -5.50 11.35 5.00
C LEU A 259 -5.01 10.98 3.59
N GLY A 260 -5.70 10.06 2.91
CA GLY A 260 -5.36 9.66 1.55
C GLY A 260 -5.45 10.80 0.53
N VAL A 261 -6.55 11.55 0.55
CA VAL A 261 -6.74 12.73 -0.30
C VAL A 261 -5.74 13.82 0.07
N GLY A 262 -5.52 14.08 1.35
CA GLY A 262 -4.54 15.04 1.84
C GLY A 262 -3.12 14.73 1.37
N ALA A 263 -2.70 13.46 1.45
CA ALA A 263 -1.41 13.00 0.94
C ALA A 263 -1.28 13.22 -0.58
N MET A 264 -2.34 12.92 -1.33
CA MET A 264 -2.35 13.08 -2.80
C MET A 264 -2.21 14.55 -3.20
N VAL A 265 -2.98 15.44 -2.55
CA VAL A 265 -2.90 16.89 -2.76
C VAL A 265 -1.52 17.41 -2.40
N PHE A 266 -0.95 16.95 -1.29
CA PHE A 266 0.41 17.30 -0.87
C PHE A 266 1.45 16.88 -1.91
N ALA A 267 1.39 15.64 -2.41
CA ALA A 267 2.29 15.15 -3.46
C ALA A 267 2.17 15.97 -4.76
N ILE A 268 0.95 16.32 -5.17
CA ILE A 268 0.71 17.23 -6.31
C ILE A 268 1.36 18.60 -6.06
N GLY A 269 1.20 19.15 -4.86
CA GLY A 269 1.79 20.44 -4.47
C GLY A 269 3.32 20.44 -4.57
N ILE A 270 3.98 19.37 -4.10
CA ILE A 270 5.42 19.18 -4.22
C ILE A 270 5.85 19.13 -5.70
N THR A 271 5.16 18.32 -6.51
CA THR A 271 5.45 18.21 -7.95
C THR A 271 5.28 19.54 -8.67
N PHE A 272 4.21 20.28 -8.36
CA PHE A 272 3.95 21.60 -8.93
C PHE A 272 5.04 22.62 -8.56
N ALA A 273 5.39 22.70 -7.27
CA ALA A 273 6.43 23.62 -6.79
C ALA A 273 7.78 23.32 -7.45
N TYR A 274 8.20 22.06 -7.48
CA TYR A 274 9.46 21.63 -8.10
C TYR A 274 9.54 22.04 -9.58
N ASN A 275 8.51 21.74 -10.36
CA ASN A 275 8.43 22.09 -11.78
C ASN A 275 8.51 23.60 -12.03
N ARG A 276 7.98 24.43 -11.11
CA ARG A 276 8.02 25.90 -11.23
C ARG A 276 9.43 26.43 -11.00
N PHE A 277 10.15 25.92 -10.00
CA PHE A 277 11.52 26.33 -9.72
C PHE A 277 12.49 25.95 -10.84
N GLU A 278 12.30 24.78 -11.47
CA GLU A 278 13.15 24.32 -12.57
C GLU A 278 12.98 25.17 -13.82
N LYS A 279 11.74 25.55 -14.17
CA LYS A 279 11.47 26.50 -15.28
C LYS A 279 12.16 27.85 -15.05
N THR A 280 12.15 28.35 -13.82
CA THR A 280 12.79 29.64 -13.49
C THR A 280 14.31 29.57 -13.66
N GLN A 281 14.95 28.45 -13.30
CA GLN A 281 16.39 28.26 -13.53
C GLN A 281 16.73 28.14 -15.02
N ALA A 282 15.93 27.41 -15.80
CA ALA A 282 16.15 27.26 -17.25
C ALA A 282 16.06 28.60 -17.98
N VAL A 283 15.08 29.45 -17.65
CA VAL A 283 14.93 30.80 -18.23
C VAL A 283 16.12 31.69 -17.88
N LYS A 284 16.61 31.61 -16.63
CA LYS A 284 17.75 32.41 -16.16
C LYS A 284 19.05 32.04 -16.88
N LEU A 285 19.23 30.75 -17.18
CA LEU A 285 20.39 30.24 -17.91
C LEU A 285 20.35 30.62 -19.40
N SER A 286 19.17 30.57 -20.04
CA SER A 286 19.00 31.01 -21.44
C SER A 286 19.16 32.52 -21.63
N SER A 287 18.81 33.33 -20.61
CA SER A 287 19.05 34.79 -20.66
C SER A 287 20.51 35.17 -20.46
N SER A 288 21.33 34.30 -19.87
CA SER A 288 22.78 34.55 -19.67
C SER A 288 23.67 34.05 -20.81
N THR A 289 23.14 33.25 -21.74
CA THR A 289 23.89 32.66 -22.87
C THR A 289 23.61 33.30 -24.23
N SER A 290 22.75 34.32 -24.32
CA SER A 290 22.76 35.20 -25.50
C SER A 290 23.98 36.12 -25.40
N PRO A 291 25.02 35.94 -26.24
CA PRO A 291 26.01 36.99 -26.40
C PRO A 291 25.29 38.21 -26.96
N GLU A 292 25.70 39.38 -26.52
CA GLU A 292 25.40 40.64 -27.20
C GLU A 292 25.91 40.58 -28.64
N THR A 293 25.14 39.99 -29.56
CA THR A 293 25.33 40.22 -30.99
C THR A 293 24.40 41.35 -31.39
N GLY A 294 24.96 42.57 -31.33
CA GLY A 294 24.54 43.72 -32.12
C GLY A 294 23.81 44.80 -31.34
N CYS A 295 24.49 45.94 -31.10
CA CYS A 295 24.44 47.10 -32.00
C CYS A 295 24.83 48.38 -31.25
N LYS A 296 26.08 48.84 -31.44
CA LYS A 296 26.47 50.17 -31.97
C LYS A 296 27.97 50.36 -31.91
#